data_AF-A0A9X3HYW3-F1
#
_entry.id   AF-A0A9X3HYW3-F1
#
_cell.length_a   1.000
_cell.length_b   1.000
_cell.length_c   1.000
_cell.angle_alpha   90.00
_cell.angle_beta   90.00
_cell.angle_gamma   90.00
#
_symmetry.space_group_name_H-M   'P 1'
#
loop_
_entity.id
_entity.type
_entity.pdbx_description
1 polymer ?
#
loop_
_entity_poly.entity_id
_entity_poly.type
_entity_poly.pdbx_seq_one_letter_code
_entity_poly.pdbx_strand_id
1 'polypeptide(L)'
;MSRSYPLQSSLRGKLEQDFKKFRDREKLSDAEATRQLFTLALRIKLNDSDDERPSNRELMEETYRRVRQVQGVLNLNLAHSFDGEGYYKNKADSIEQRKSNTALVDKSVDEYLEGEKKG
;
A
#
# COMPACT_ATOMS: atom_id res chain seq x y z
N MET A 1 19.94 -33.84 4.45
CA MET A 1 18.84 -34.29 3.58
C MET A 1 17.54 -34.08 4.34
N SER A 2 16.71 -33.10 3.96
CA SER A 2 15.41 -32.93 4.61
C SER A 2 14.51 -34.10 4.20
N ARG A 3 13.85 -34.72 5.18
CA ARG A 3 12.90 -35.81 4.91
C ARG A 3 11.72 -35.23 4.14
N SER A 4 11.38 -35.81 2.99
CA SER A 4 10.12 -35.51 2.31
C SER A 4 8.98 -35.78 3.28
N TYR A 5 8.02 -34.85 3.41
CA TYR A 5 6.83 -35.02 4.24
C TYR A 5 5.64 -35.40 3.33
N PRO A 6 5.33 -36.70 3.16
CA PRO A 6 4.24 -37.12 2.29
C PRO A 6 2.90 -36.78 2.93
N LEU A 7 2.08 -36.03 2.20
CA LEU A 7 0.68 -35.75 2.54
C LEU A 7 -0.22 -36.55 1.61
N GLN A 8 -1.16 -37.29 2.19
CA GLN A 8 -2.21 -38.01 1.45
C GLN A 8 -3.57 -37.55 1.95
N SER A 9 -4.41 -37.08 1.03
CA SER A 9 -5.79 -36.68 1.31
C SER A 9 -6.67 -37.03 0.11
N SER A 10 -7.91 -37.44 0.38
CA SER A 10 -8.89 -37.74 -0.68
C SER A 10 -9.66 -36.49 -1.05
N LEU A 11 -9.69 -36.14 -2.34
CA LEU A 11 -10.62 -35.14 -2.87
C LEU A 11 -11.97 -35.81 -3.13
N ARG A 12 -13.07 -35.09 -2.86
CA ARG A 12 -14.43 -35.59 -3.09
C ARG A 12 -15.33 -34.49 -3.67
N GLY A 13 -16.33 -34.91 -4.44
CA GLY A 13 -17.37 -34.02 -4.96
C GLY A 13 -16.82 -32.93 -5.87
N LYS A 14 -17.26 -31.68 -5.66
CA LYS A 14 -16.89 -30.54 -6.52
C LYS A 14 -15.38 -30.27 -6.54
N LEU A 15 -14.70 -30.43 -5.40
CA LEU A 15 -13.26 -30.18 -5.31
C LEU A 15 -12.45 -31.14 -6.17
N GLU A 16 -12.89 -32.41 -6.30
CA GLU A 16 -12.26 -33.39 -7.17
C GLU A 16 -12.41 -33.00 -8.65
N GLN A 17 -13.60 -32.53 -9.05
CA GLN A 17 -13.89 -32.09 -10.42
C GLN A 17 -13.07 -30.85 -10.79
N ASP A 18 -13.04 -29.86 -9.90
CA ASP A 18 -12.29 -28.62 -10.11
C ASP A 18 -10.77 -28.89 -10.17
N PHE A 19 -10.26 -29.79 -9.32
CA PHE A 19 -8.86 -30.22 -9.36
C PHE A 19 -8.50 -30.88 -10.69
N LYS A 20 -9.30 -31.85 -11.15
CA LYS A 20 -9.10 -32.52 -12.46
C LYS A 20 -9.08 -31.51 -13.60
N LYS A 21 -10.03 -30.56 -13.60
CA LYS A 21 -10.10 -29.50 -14.61
C LYS A 21 -8.85 -28.61 -14.62
N PHE A 22 -8.36 -28.19 -13.45
CA PHE A 22 -7.14 -27.40 -13.33
C PHE A 22 -5.92 -28.18 -13.83
N ARG A 23 -5.72 -29.41 -13.33
CA ARG A 23 -4.61 -30.28 -13.74
C ARG A 23 -4.57 -30.49 -15.25
N ASP A 24 -5.71 -30.82 -15.85
CA ASP A 24 -5.80 -31.14 -17.28
C ASP A 24 -5.54 -29.89 -18.15
N ARG A 25 -6.05 -28.73 -17.72
CA ARG A 25 -5.81 -27.44 -18.40
C ARG A 25 -4.32 -27.06 -18.40
N GLU A 26 -3.66 -27.21 -17.26
CA GLU A 26 -2.25 -26.84 -17.08
C GLU A 26 -1.28 -27.96 -17.50
N LYS A 27 -1.80 -29.12 -17.93
CA LYS A 27 -1.03 -30.30 -18.36
C LYS A 27 -0.03 -30.79 -17.31
N LEU A 28 -0.46 -30.81 -16.05
CA LEU A 28 0.37 -31.17 -14.89
C LEU A 28 0.11 -32.62 -14.44
N SER A 29 1.09 -33.22 -13.76
CA SER A 29 0.82 -34.42 -12.96
C SER A 29 0.00 -34.08 -11.71
N ASP A 30 -0.67 -35.08 -11.13
CA ASP A 30 -1.41 -34.90 -9.86
C ASP A 30 -0.52 -34.31 -8.76
N ALA A 31 0.75 -34.74 -8.69
CA ALA A 31 1.70 -34.26 -7.70
C ALA A 31 2.08 -32.78 -7.92
N GLU A 32 2.27 -32.37 -9.17
CA GLU A 32 2.59 -30.98 -9.51
C GLU A 32 1.40 -30.06 -9.28
N ALA A 33 0.22 -30.45 -9.77
CA ALA A 33 -1.01 -29.69 -9.55
C ALA A 33 -1.30 -29.52 -8.05
N THR A 34 -1.15 -30.60 -7.27
CA THR A 34 -1.33 -30.55 -5.81
C THR A 34 -0.30 -29.62 -5.17
N ARG A 35 0.98 -29.71 -5.52
CA ARG A 35 2.01 -28.82 -4.97
C ARG A 35 1.72 -27.35 -5.30
N GLN A 36 1.38 -27.03 -6.53
CA GLN A 36 1.10 -25.64 -6.93
C GLN A 36 -0.11 -25.07 -6.17
N LEU A 37 -1.21 -25.81 -6.12
CA LEU A 37 -2.41 -25.36 -5.40
C LEU A 37 -2.16 -25.26 -3.90
N PHE A 38 -1.42 -26.20 -3.32
CA PHE A 38 -1.10 -26.19 -1.90
C PHE A 38 -0.13 -25.06 -1.55
N THR A 39 0.86 -24.78 -2.39
CA THR A 39 1.75 -23.61 -2.26
C THR A 39 0.95 -22.31 -2.34
N LEU A 40 0.02 -22.19 -3.29
CA LEU A 40 -0.84 -21.01 -3.40
C LEU A 40 -1.72 -20.85 -2.16
N ALA A 41 -2.37 -21.93 -1.71
CA ALA A 41 -3.23 -21.91 -0.53
C ALA A 41 -2.45 -21.56 0.75
N LEU A 42 -1.25 -22.13 0.92
CA LEU A 42 -0.36 -21.78 2.02
C LEU A 42 0.12 -20.34 1.92
N ARG A 43 0.47 -19.86 0.72
CA ARG A 43 0.80 -18.44 0.54
C ARG A 43 -0.37 -17.56 0.94
N ILE A 44 -1.60 -17.86 0.52
CA ILE A 44 -2.77 -17.07 0.94
C ILE A 44 -2.97 -17.16 2.45
N LYS A 45 -2.89 -18.35 3.05
CA LYS A 45 -3.17 -18.54 4.49
C LYS A 45 -2.08 -18.08 5.44
N LEU A 46 -0.82 -18.12 4.99
CA LEU A 46 0.33 -17.65 5.75
C LEU A 46 0.64 -16.19 5.43
N ASN A 47 0.38 -15.70 4.21
CA ASN A 47 0.43 -14.27 3.91
C ASN A 47 -0.87 -13.53 4.27
N ASP A 48 -1.96 -14.21 4.65
CA ASP A 48 -3.07 -13.56 5.38
C ASP A 48 -2.56 -12.98 6.74
N SER A 49 -1.35 -13.36 7.21
CA SER A 49 -0.63 -12.66 8.28
C SER A 49 0.46 -11.68 7.82
N ASP A 50 0.79 -11.64 6.52
CA ASP A 50 1.75 -10.72 5.90
C ASP A 50 1.05 -9.94 4.78
N ASP A 51 0.27 -8.93 5.18
CA ASP A 51 -0.35 -7.96 4.28
C ASP A 51 0.75 -7.33 3.39
N GLU A 52 0.71 -7.55 2.07
CA GLU A 52 1.62 -6.91 1.09
C GLU A 52 1.42 -5.39 1.00
N ARG A 53 0.46 -4.84 1.75
CA ARG A 53 0.34 -3.40 1.95
C ARG A 53 1.53 -2.93 2.79
N PRO A 54 2.18 -1.81 2.40
CA PRO A 54 3.26 -1.27 3.21
C PRO A 54 2.74 -1.03 4.62
N SER A 55 3.50 -1.45 5.62
CA SER A 55 3.15 -1.24 7.01
C SER A 55 2.90 0.25 7.27
N ASN A 56 2.11 0.60 8.29
CA ASN A 56 1.89 2.01 8.66
C ASN A 56 3.21 2.77 8.86
N ARG A 57 4.25 2.09 9.31
CA ARG A 57 5.60 2.65 9.42
C ARG A 57 6.23 2.94 8.05
N GLU A 58 6.18 2.00 7.12
CA GLU A 58 6.71 2.19 5.76
C GLU A 58 5.95 3.29 5.01
N LEU A 59 4.63 3.36 5.16
CA LEU A 59 3.82 4.46 4.63
C LEU A 59 4.20 5.81 5.23
N MET A 60 4.42 5.87 6.56
CA MET A 60 4.87 7.08 7.24
C MET A 60 6.27 7.51 6.80
N GLU A 61 7.20 6.56 6.66
CA GLU A 61 8.57 6.83 6.19
C GLU A 61 8.57 7.34 4.74
N GLU A 62 7.77 6.76 3.85
CA GLU A 62 7.65 7.21 2.45
C GLU A 62 6.95 8.57 2.35
N THR A 63 5.89 8.79 3.15
CA THR A 63 5.22 10.10 3.24
C THR A 63 6.20 11.17 3.70
N TYR A 64 7.00 10.89 4.73
CA TYR A 64 8.04 11.81 5.20
C TYR A 64 9.09 12.11 4.12
N ARG A 65 9.59 11.08 3.42
CA ARG A 65 10.55 11.23 2.31
C ARG A 65 9.98 12.11 1.20
N ARG A 66 8.74 11.86 0.79
CA ARG A 66 8.07 12.62 -0.27
C ARG A 66 7.86 14.08 0.12
N VAL A 67 7.39 14.36 1.34
CA VAL A 67 7.23 15.72 1.85
C VAL A 67 8.57 16.46 1.87
N ARG A 68 9.65 15.82 2.31
CA ARG A 68 11.00 16.41 2.30
C ARG A 68 11.50 16.73 0.89
N GLN A 69 11.26 15.85 -0.09
CA GLN A 69 11.60 16.11 -1.49
C GLN A 69 10.82 17.31 -2.05
N VAL A 70 9.51 17.36 -1.80
CA VAL A 70 8.65 18.47 -2.26
C VAL A 70 9.09 19.79 -1.64
N GLN A 71 9.39 19.82 -0.33
CA GLN A 71 9.95 21.00 0.33
C GLN A 71 11.29 21.42 -0.27
N GLY A 72 12.17 20.45 -0.59
CA GLY A 72 13.44 20.71 -1.28
C GLY A 72 13.24 21.39 -2.64
N VAL A 73 12.32 20.88 -3.46
CA VAL A 73 12.00 21.47 -4.77
C VAL A 73 11.38 22.85 -4.63
N LEU A 74 10.45 23.05 -3.68
CA LEU A 74 9.86 24.36 -3.41
C LEU A 74 10.91 25.39 -2.97
N ASN A 75 11.86 25.00 -2.12
CA ASN A 75 12.93 25.88 -1.68
C ASN A 75 13.89 26.23 -2.82
N LEU A 76 14.22 25.29 -3.70
CA LEU A 76 15.03 25.55 -4.89
C LEU A 76 14.32 26.51 -5.84
N ASN A 77 13.04 26.29 -6.12
CA ASN A 77 12.24 27.20 -6.94
C ASN A 77 12.19 28.59 -6.31
N LEU A 78 11.93 28.68 -5.00
CA LEU A 78 11.95 29.96 -4.29
C LEU A 78 13.32 30.64 -4.43
N ALA A 79 14.43 29.92 -4.21
CA ALA A 79 15.77 30.50 -4.36
C ALA A 79 16.05 31.02 -5.77
N HIS A 80 15.50 30.36 -6.80
CA HIS A 80 15.67 30.78 -8.20
C HIS A 80 14.70 31.88 -8.65
N SER A 81 13.52 31.99 -8.05
CA SER A 81 12.45 32.91 -8.48
C SER A 81 12.05 33.93 -7.40
N PHE A 82 12.89 34.16 -6.38
CA PHE A 82 12.55 35.03 -5.26
C PHE A 82 12.48 36.50 -5.69
N ASP A 83 11.26 37.04 -5.73
CA ASP A 83 11.00 38.47 -5.80
C ASP A 83 10.79 39.03 -4.38
N GLY A 84 11.83 39.69 -3.86
CA GLY A 84 11.79 40.26 -2.52
C GLY A 84 10.77 41.41 -2.37
N GLU A 85 10.57 42.22 -3.41
CA GLU A 85 9.67 43.39 -3.34
C GLU A 85 8.21 42.93 -3.31
N GLY A 86 7.83 42.02 -4.21
CA GLY A 86 6.52 41.38 -4.21
C GLY A 86 6.25 40.59 -2.91
N TYR A 87 7.27 39.94 -2.35
CA TYR A 87 7.17 39.20 -1.09
C TYR A 87 6.79 40.10 0.08
N TYR A 88 7.47 41.23 0.28
CA TYR A 88 7.16 42.14 1.40
C TYR A 88 5.83 42.86 1.21
N LYS A 89 5.48 43.21 -0.03
CA LYS A 89 4.23 43.89 -0.37
C LYS A 89 3.00 43.02 -0.07
N ASN A 90 3.08 41.71 -0.35
CA ASN A 90 1.99 40.75 -0.18
C ASN A 90 2.13 39.89 1.08
N LYS A 91 3.03 40.27 1.99
CA LYS A 91 3.40 39.45 3.15
C LYS A 91 2.22 39.19 4.08
N ALA A 92 1.38 40.21 4.32
CA ALA A 92 0.22 40.10 5.20
C ALA A 92 -0.80 39.08 4.64
N ASP A 93 -1.17 39.25 3.37
CA ASP A 93 -2.11 38.37 2.67
C ASP A 93 -1.58 36.93 2.58
N SER A 94 -0.28 36.76 2.33
CA SER A 94 0.35 35.43 2.32
C SER A 94 0.34 34.75 3.69
N ILE A 95 0.52 35.51 4.78
CA ILE A 95 0.43 34.96 6.15
C ILE A 95 -1.01 34.53 6.44
N GLU A 96 -1.99 35.33 6.06
CA GLU A 96 -3.40 35.03 6.28
C GLU A 96 -3.85 33.80 5.47
N GLN A 97 -3.45 33.72 4.21
CA GLN A 97 -3.73 32.57 3.36
C GLN A 97 -3.08 31.28 3.88
N ARG A 98 -1.85 31.34 4.41
CA ARG A 98 -1.21 30.18 5.06
C ARG A 98 -1.97 29.74 6.30
N LYS A 99 -2.41 30.66 7.15
CA LYS A 99 -3.22 30.33 8.35
C LYS A 99 -4.52 29.65 7.96
N SER A 100 -5.21 30.16 6.94
CA SER A 100 -6.45 29.55 6.42
C SER A 100 -6.21 28.14 5.87
N ASN A 101 -5.17 27.94 5.06
CA ASN A 101 -4.83 26.63 4.52
C ASN A 101 -4.45 25.62 5.62
N THR A 102 -3.67 26.05 6.62
CA THR A 102 -3.31 25.20 7.77
C THR A 102 -4.56 24.79 8.55
N ALA A 103 -5.45 25.74 8.88
CA ALA A 103 -6.70 25.43 9.58
C ALA A 103 -7.60 24.46 8.80
N LEU A 104 -7.60 24.55 7.47
CA LEU A 104 -8.37 23.65 6.61
C LEU A 104 -7.79 22.23 6.57
N VAL A 105 -6.46 22.12 6.53
CA VAL A 105 -5.77 20.82 6.62
C VAL A 105 -5.99 20.19 7.98
N ASP A 106 -5.81 20.94 9.07
CA ASP A 106 -6.00 20.45 10.44
C ASP A 106 -7.43 19.93 10.63
N LYS A 107 -8.43 20.69 10.19
CA LYS A 107 -9.84 20.28 10.23
C LYS A 107 -10.08 18.98 9.45
N SER A 108 -9.56 18.85 8.23
CA SER A 108 -9.72 17.63 7.43
C SER A 108 -9.01 16.42 8.03
N VAL A 109 -7.89 16.63 8.73
CA VAL A 109 -7.20 15.57 9.47
C VAL A 109 -8.04 15.14 10.68
N ASP A 110 -8.57 16.09 11.44
CA ASP A 110 -9.42 15.80 12.60
C ASP A 110 -10.68 15.03 12.19
N GLU A 111 -11.38 15.48 11.15
CA GLU A 111 -12.56 14.78 10.59
C GLU A 111 -12.23 13.33 10.18
N TYR A 112 -11.06 13.11 9.56
CA TYR A 112 -10.59 11.78 9.20
C TYR A 112 -10.28 10.90 10.42
N LEU A 113 -9.61 11.45 11.44
CA LEU A 113 -9.24 10.73 12.67
C LEU A 113 -10.45 10.42 13.56
N GLU A 114 -11.47 11.29 13.56
CA GLU A 114 -12.75 11.08 14.24
C GLU A 114 -13.63 10.04 13.53
N GLY A 115 -13.22 9.57 12.35
CA GLY A 115 -13.89 8.51 11.60
C GLY A 115 -15.07 9.00 10.75
N GLU A 116 -15.17 10.31 10.50
CA GLU A 116 -16.19 10.86 9.62
C GLU A 116 -15.85 10.57 8.14
N LYS A 117 -16.32 9.40 7.70
CA LYS A 117 -16.46 8.87 6.33
C LYS A 117 -15.19 8.45 5.56
N LYS A 118 -15.10 7.13 5.40
CA LYS A 118 -14.73 6.50 4.12
C LYS A 118 -15.85 6.77 3.10
N GLY A 119 -15.57 7.62 2.12
CA GLY A 119 -16.33 7.77 0.88
C GLY A 119 -15.38 7.65 -0.29
#